data_AF-A0A1S4D3R6-F1
#
_entry.id   AF-A0A1S4D3R6-F1
#
_cell.length_a   1.000
_cell.length_b   1.000
_cell.length_c   1.000
_cell.angle_alpha   90.00
_cell.angle_beta   90.00
_cell.angle_gamma   90.00
#
_symmetry.space_group_name_H-M   'P 1'
#
loop_
_entity.id
_entity.type
_entity.pdbx_description
1 polymer ?
#
loop_
_entity_poly.entity_id
_entity_poly.type
_entity_poly.pdbx_seq_one_letter_code
_entity_poly.pdbx_strand_id
1 'polypeptide(L)'
;MRTTTYLDSEQELVMPEIGYQLLHNYAEQIQNWGWICNIHSQASRSFTRNLNLIHKKPKAVTLLAVPCILGVNLTDVDLLEFLQQLADTDGSSIIPPSVNRVLNSKACRSAIMFGDALLPSECSLIVEELKQTSLCFQCAHGRPTTVPLVNLDALHEQIAKLGSCGRGSSEAWHELHRHEISLEHAAKRLRSAVS
;
A
#
# COMPACT_ATOMS: atom_id res chain seq x y z
N MET A 1 -1.98 -12.57 -9.56
CA MET A 1 -2.80 -13.78 -9.81
C MET A 1 -4.11 -13.62 -9.04
N ARG A 2 -5.15 -13.10 -9.71
CA ARG A 2 -6.50 -12.92 -9.16
C ARG A 2 -7.37 -14.03 -9.73
N THR A 3 -8.13 -14.70 -8.89
CA THR A 3 -9.06 -15.76 -9.28
C THR A 3 -10.41 -15.53 -8.62
N THR A 4 -11.45 -16.18 -9.14
CA THR A 4 -12.79 -16.20 -8.53
C THR A 4 -13.01 -17.56 -7.89
N THR A 5 -13.46 -17.58 -6.64
CA THR A 5 -13.76 -18.80 -5.89
C THR A 5 -15.26 -18.87 -5.63
N TYR A 6 -15.89 -19.93 -6.12
CA TYR A 6 -17.31 -20.21 -5.87
C TYR A 6 -17.49 -20.76 -4.45
N LEU A 7 -18.53 -20.31 -3.78
CA LEU A 7 -18.85 -20.76 -2.43
C LEU A 7 -19.55 -22.13 -2.50
N ASP A 8 -19.17 -23.05 -1.60
CA ASP A 8 -19.74 -24.41 -1.54
C ASP A 8 -21.24 -24.41 -1.13
N SER A 9 -21.69 -23.32 -0.52
CA SER A 9 -23.09 -23.06 -0.18
C SER A 9 -23.45 -21.62 -0.46
N GLU A 10 -24.66 -21.39 -0.97
CA GLU A 10 -25.26 -20.08 -1.16
C GLU A 10 -25.24 -19.28 0.16
N GLN A 11 -24.48 -18.18 0.21
CA GLN A 11 -24.45 -17.31 1.38
C GLN A 11 -25.48 -16.19 1.21
N GLU A 12 -26.50 -16.20 2.06
CA GLU A 12 -27.54 -15.16 2.06
C GLU A 12 -27.03 -13.90 2.78
N LEU A 13 -27.05 -12.78 2.07
CA LEU A 13 -26.67 -11.47 2.57
C LEU A 13 -27.91 -10.65 2.88
N VAL A 14 -28.06 -10.30 4.15
CA VAL A 14 -29.09 -9.34 4.60
C VAL A 14 -28.48 -7.96 4.49
N MET A 15 -28.93 -7.19 3.48
CA MET A 15 -28.38 -5.86 3.23
C MET A 15 -29.45 -4.77 3.38
N PRO A 16 -29.09 -3.58 3.89
CA PRO A 16 -29.95 -2.40 3.82
C PRO A 16 -30.30 -2.07 2.36
N GLU A 17 -31.44 -1.41 2.14
CA GLU A 17 -31.90 -1.01 0.80
C GLU A 17 -30.82 -0.24 0.02
N ILE A 18 -30.03 0.59 0.70
CA ILE A 18 -28.92 1.34 0.10
C ILE A 18 -27.89 0.37 -0.50
N GLY A 19 -27.49 -0.66 0.25
CA GLY A 19 -26.53 -1.66 -0.24
C GLY A 19 -27.06 -2.44 -1.45
N TYR A 20 -28.36 -2.75 -1.48
CA TYR A 20 -28.99 -3.39 -2.64
C TYR A 20 -28.96 -2.49 -3.90
N GLN A 21 -29.21 -1.19 -3.74
CA GLN A 21 -29.13 -0.24 -4.86
C GLN A 21 -27.70 -0.11 -5.37
N LEU A 22 -26.71 -0.06 -4.47
CA LEU A 22 -25.29 0.02 -4.85
C LEU A 22 -24.83 -1.24 -5.60
N LEU A 23 -25.25 -2.44 -5.19
CA LEU A 23 -24.98 -3.68 -5.92
C LEU A 23 -25.47 -3.62 -7.37
N HIS A 24 -26.67 -3.06 -7.58
CA HIS A 24 -27.23 -2.94 -8.93
C HIS A 24 -26.51 -1.85 -9.74
N ASN A 25 -26.21 -0.71 -9.12
CA ASN A 25 -25.57 0.42 -9.79
C ASN A 25 -24.12 0.12 -10.20
N TYR A 26 -23.40 -0.67 -9.39
CA TYR A 26 -21.99 -0.99 -9.61
C TYR A 26 -21.75 -2.47 -9.93
N ALA A 27 -22.76 -3.16 -10.49
CA ALA A 27 -22.72 -4.59 -10.75
C ALA A 27 -21.50 -4.99 -11.60
N GLU A 28 -21.16 -4.19 -12.61
CA GLU A 28 -20.03 -4.45 -13.49
C GLU A 28 -18.70 -4.39 -12.73
N GLN A 29 -18.46 -3.36 -11.91
CA GLN A 29 -17.24 -3.22 -11.12
C GLN A 29 -17.06 -4.39 -10.16
N ILE A 30 -18.14 -4.79 -9.50
CA ILE A 30 -18.17 -5.86 -8.50
C ILE A 30 -17.87 -7.22 -9.17
N GLN A 31 -18.53 -7.50 -10.30
CA GLN A 31 -18.30 -8.71 -11.09
C GLN A 31 -16.89 -8.73 -11.68
N ASN A 32 -16.40 -7.60 -12.20
CA ASN A 32 -15.04 -7.46 -12.71
C ASN A 32 -13.98 -7.76 -11.65
N TRP A 33 -14.29 -7.50 -10.38
CA TRP A 33 -13.42 -7.87 -9.27
C TRP A 33 -13.54 -9.33 -8.83
N GLY A 34 -14.64 -10.00 -9.14
CA GLY A 34 -14.84 -11.43 -8.89
C GLY A 34 -15.95 -11.76 -7.89
N TRP A 35 -16.73 -10.76 -7.45
CA TRP A 35 -17.94 -11.01 -6.66
C TRP A 35 -19.12 -11.29 -7.58
N ILE A 36 -19.75 -12.45 -7.39
CA ILE A 36 -20.92 -12.87 -8.17
C ILE A 36 -22.09 -13.02 -7.22
N CYS A 37 -23.15 -12.25 -7.45
CA CYS A 37 -24.36 -12.25 -6.63
C CYS A 37 -25.59 -12.57 -7.49
N ASN A 38 -26.51 -13.36 -6.95
CA ASN A 38 -27.85 -13.50 -7.50
C ASN A 38 -28.80 -12.54 -6.79
N ILE A 39 -29.45 -11.68 -7.57
CA ILE A 39 -30.39 -10.70 -7.06
C ILE A 39 -31.80 -11.25 -7.30
N HIS A 40 -32.41 -11.82 -6.25
CA HIS A 40 -33.80 -12.29 -6.34
C HIS A 40 -34.76 -11.10 -6.41
N SER A 41 -35.04 -10.66 -7.63
CA SER A 41 -36.12 -9.72 -7.92
C SER A 41 -37.47 -10.40 -7.66
N GLN A 42 -38.07 -10.19 -6.49
CA GLN A 42 -39.54 -10.13 -6.47
C GLN A 42 -39.94 -8.86 -7.22
N ALA A 43 -40.28 -9.05 -8.50
CA ALA A 43 -40.85 -8.02 -9.34
C ALA A 43 -42.13 -7.50 -8.69
N SER A 44 -42.09 -6.26 -8.19
CA SER A 44 -43.29 -5.44 -8.11
C SER A 44 -42.98 -4.11 -8.77
N ARG A 45 -43.15 -4.10 -10.10
CA ARG A 45 -43.30 -2.87 -10.86
C ARG A 45 -44.62 -2.24 -10.41
N SER A 46 -44.53 -1.24 -9.55
CA SER A 46 -45.61 -0.25 -9.36
C SER A 46 -44.97 1.06 -8.96
N PHE A 47 -44.75 1.90 -9.98
CA PHE A 47 -44.29 3.27 -9.83
C PHE A 47 -45.47 4.13 -9.41
N THR A 48 -45.77 4.15 -8.11
CA THR A 48 -46.56 5.21 -7.50
C THR A 48 -45.64 6.01 -6.59
N ARG A 49 -45.38 7.25 -7.03
CA ARG A 49 -44.61 8.28 -6.34
C ARG A 49 -45.32 8.60 -5.02
N ASN A 50 -45.02 7.87 -3.96
CA ASN A 50 -45.52 8.13 -2.62
C ASN A 50 -44.33 8.13 -1.65
N LEU A 51 -44.03 9.32 -1.13
CA LEU A 51 -43.04 9.57 -0.09
C LEU A 51 -43.51 8.90 1.21
N ASN A 52 -43.12 7.65 1.42
CA ASN A 52 -43.12 7.05 2.75
C ASN A 52 -41.67 6.67 3.08
N LEU A 53 -40.99 7.61 3.74
CA LEU A 53 -39.82 7.30 4.57
C LEU A 53 -40.26 6.34 5.68
N ILE A 54 -39.37 5.44 6.08
CA ILE A 54 -39.45 4.54 7.25
C ILE A 54 -39.95 3.11 6.91
N HIS A 55 -38.98 2.17 6.89
CA HIS A 55 -39.08 0.70 6.72
C HIS A 55 -39.30 0.12 5.30
N LYS A 56 -38.31 0.29 4.40
CA LYS A 56 -38.16 -0.66 3.29
C LYS A 56 -37.59 -1.98 3.83
N LYS A 57 -38.26 -3.11 3.55
CA LYS A 57 -37.84 -4.45 3.97
C LYS A 57 -36.46 -4.79 3.40
N PRO A 58 -35.56 -5.42 4.17
CA PRO A 58 -34.31 -5.93 3.66
C PRO A 58 -34.59 -6.94 2.53
N LYS A 59 -33.87 -6.79 1.42
CA LYS A 59 -33.92 -7.73 0.31
C LYS A 59 -32.77 -8.71 0.45
N ALA A 60 -33.10 -10.00 0.37
CA ALA A 60 -32.10 -11.05 0.35
C ALA A 60 -31.33 -11.03 -0.96
N VAL A 61 -30.01 -11.08 -0.87
CA VAL A 61 -29.09 -11.25 -2.00
C VAL A 61 -28.25 -12.49 -1.73
N THR A 62 -28.11 -13.35 -2.72
CA THR A 62 -27.31 -14.57 -2.58
C THR A 62 -25.92 -14.33 -3.15
N LEU A 63 -24.88 -14.48 -2.34
CA LEU A 63 -23.50 -14.43 -2.79
C LEU A 63 -23.09 -15.83 -3.28
N LEU A 64 -22.66 -15.92 -4.54
CA LEU A 64 -22.31 -17.17 -5.22
C LEU A 64 -20.79 -17.37 -5.31
N ALA A 65 -20.05 -16.28 -5.50
CA ALA A 65 -18.60 -16.34 -5.61
C ALA A 65 -17.96 -15.07 -5.04
N VAL A 66 -16.74 -15.26 -4.54
CA VAL A 66 -15.90 -14.20 -4.00
C VAL A 66 -14.55 -14.17 -4.70
N PRO A 67 -13.90 -13.00 -4.79
CA PRO A 67 -12.55 -12.93 -5.30
C PRO A 67 -11.55 -13.56 -4.35
N CYS A 68 -10.54 -14.20 -4.94
CA CYS A 68 -9.39 -14.76 -4.25
C CYS A 68 -8.12 -14.04 -4.72
N ILE A 69 -7.45 -13.37 -3.78
CA ILE A 69 -6.26 -12.56 -4.01
C ILE A 69 -5.08 -13.24 -3.34
N LEU A 70 -4.13 -13.75 -4.12
CA LEU A 70 -2.91 -14.40 -3.59
C LEU A 70 -3.22 -15.50 -2.56
N GLY A 71 -4.26 -16.30 -2.84
CA GLY A 71 -4.72 -17.40 -1.98
C GLY A 71 -5.58 -16.98 -0.79
N VAL A 72 -6.01 -15.72 -0.71
CA VAL A 72 -6.91 -15.22 0.32
C VAL A 72 -8.27 -14.93 -0.30
N ASN A 73 -9.30 -15.66 0.11
CA ASN A 73 -10.68 -15.40 -0.29
C ASN A 73 -11.19 -14.17 0.46
N LEU A 74 -11.78 -13.23 -0.27
CA LEU A 74 -12.48 -12.11 0.34
C LEU A 74 -13.86 -12.52 0.81
N THR A 75 -14.45 -11.71 1.68
CA THR A 75 -15.72 -11.99 2.35
C THR A 75 -16.83 -11.07 1.85
N ASP A 76 -18.04 -11.29 2.37
CA ASP A 76 -19.17 -10.38 2.24
C ASP A 76 -18.93 -9.03 2.92
N VAL A 77 -18.22 -9.01 4.05
CA VAL A 77 -17.81 -7.76 4.71
C VAL A 77 -16.92 -6.93 3.77
N ASP A 78 -15.99 -7.60 3.05
CA ASP A 78 -15.12 -6.93 2.08
C ASP A 78 -15.91 -6.40 0.85
N LEU A 79 -16.98 -7.08 0.44
CA LEU A 79 -17.90 -6.59 -0.59
C LEU A 79 -18.61 -5.32 -0.13
N LEU A 80 -19.14 -5.32 1.09
CA LEU A 80 -19.80 -4.15 1.67
C LEU A 80 -18.86 -2.95 1.78
N GLU A 81 -17.60 -3.18 2.21
CA GLU A 81 -16.56 -2.15 2.25
C GLU A 81 -16.28 -1.58 0.85
N PHE A 82 -16.22 -2.44 -0.18
CA PHE A 82 -16.01 -2.00 -1.56
C PHE A 82 -17.21 -1.21 -2.11
N LEU A 83 -18.44 -1.64 -1.81
CA LEU A 83 -19.66 -0.90 -2.18
C LEU A 83 -19.69 0.50 -1.58
N GLN A 84 -19.31 0.63 -0.31
CA GLN A 84 -19.22 1.94 0.35
C GLN A 84 -18.16 2.82 -0.33
N GLN A 85 -16.98 2.27 -0.62
CA GLN A 85 -15.93 3.01 -1.34
C GLN A 85 -16.42 3.48 -2.73
N LEU A 86 -17.15 2.64 -3.46
CA LEU A 86 -17.72 3.01 -4.76
C LEU A 86 -18.75 4.14 -4.62
N ALA A 87 -19.60 4.08 -3.60
CA ALA A 87 -20.56 5.14 -3.30
C ALA A 87 -19.85 6.48 -2.99
N ASP A 88 -18.81 6.45 -2.17
CA ASP A 88 -18.07 7.64 -1.75
C ASP A 88 -17.24 8.26 -2.89
N THR A 89 -16.87 7.45 -3.89
CA THR A 89 -16.06 7.86 -5.04
C THR A 89 -16.86 8.00 -6.34
N ASP A 90 -18.19 7.88 -6.27
CA ASP A 90 -19.10 7.87 -7.41
C ASP A 90 -18.67 6.90 -8.53
N GLY A 91 -18.19 5.72 -8.13
CA GLY A 91 -17.73 4.66 -9.04
C GLY A 91 -16.34 4.86 -9.65
N SER A 92 -15.61 5.92 -9.29
CA SER A 92 -14.25 6.17 -9.80
C SER A 92 -13.17 5.30 -9.15
N SER A 93 -13.45 4.68 -7.99
CA SER A 93 -12.50 3.77 -7.35
C SER A 93 -12.19 2.54 -8.22
N ILE A 94 -10.89 2.27 -8.39
CA ILE A 94 -10.40 1.15 -9.21
C ILE A 94 -10.07 -0.11 -8.40
N ILE A 95 -9.71 0.01 -7.12
CA ILE A 95 -9.18 -1.11 -6.31
C ILE A 95 -9.92 -1.18 -4.96
N PRO A 96 -10.54 -2.34 -4.61
CA PRO A 96 -11.17 -2.56 -3.33
C PRO A 96 -10.19 -2.42 -2.15
N PRO A 97 -10.61 -1.92 -0.98
CA PRO A 97 -9.70 -1.69 0.14
C PRO A 97 -9.13 -3.00 0.71
N SER A 98 -9.94 -4.06 0.70
CA SER A 98 -9.59 -5.42 1.05
C SER A 98 -8.48 -6.00 0.17
N VAL A 99 -8.48 -5.73 -1.14
CA VAL A 99 -7.41 -6.12 -2.06
C VAL A 99 -6.11 -5.44 -1.67
N ASN A 100 -6.11 -4.12 -1.44
CA ASN A 100 -4.94 -3.39 -0.97
C ASN A 100 -4.39 -3.97 0.34
N ARG A 101 -5.28 -4.28 1.29
CA ARG A 101 -4.91 -4.88 2.58
C ARG A 101 -4.22 -6.24 2.41
N VAL A 102 -4.71 -7.09 1.51
CA VAL A 102 -4.06 -8.38 1.19
C VAL A 102 -2.69 -8.15 0.54
N LEU A 103 -2.59 -7.27 -0.45
CA LEU A 103 -1.33 -6.97 -1.15
C LEU A 103 -0.28 -6.41 -0.18
N ASN A 104 -0.65 -5.44 0.66
CA ASN A 104 0.23 -4.84 1.65
C ASN A 104 0.74 -5.88 2.66
N SER A 105 -0.16 -6.72 3.18
CA SER A 105 0.18 -7.79 4.12
C SER A 105 1.13 -8.81 3.50
N LYS A 106 0.87 -9.25 2.27
CA LYS A 106 1.74 -10.19 1.54
C LYS A 106 3.12 -9.59 1.30
N ALA A 107 3.18 -8.36 0.77
CA ALA A 107 4.44 -7.66 0.50
C ALA A 107 5.31 -7.52 1.77
N CYS A 108 4.72 -7.19 2.91
CA CYS A 108 5.49 -7.05 4.15
C CYS A 108 5.93 -8.40 4.73
N ARG A 109 5.10 -9.45 4.67
CA ARG A 109 5.44 -10.76 5.24
C ARG A 109 6.43 -11.56 4.40
N SER A 110 6.52 -11.29 3.11
CA SER A 110 7.49 -11.92 2.20
C SER A 110 8.75 -11.07 1.96
N ALA A 111 8.86 -9.90 2.60
CA ALA A 111 10.01 -9.03 2.42
C ALA A 111 11.25 -9.62 3.09
N ILE A 112 12.42 -9.12 2.69
CA ILE A 112 13.67 -9.30 3.43
C ILE A 112 13.54 -8.60 4.79
N MET A 113 13.97 -9.26 5.85
CA MET A 113 13.82 -8.81 7.24
C MET A 113 15.10 -8.14 7.76
N PHE A 114 14.94 -7.36 8.83
CA PHE A 114 16.09 -6.83 9.56
C PHE A 114 16.90 -7.98 10.17
N GLY A 115 18.21 -7.97 9.89
CA GLY A 115 19.13 -9.01 10.34
C GLY A 115 19.41 -10.10 9.32
N ASP A 116 18.68 -10.13 8.19
CA ASP A 116 18.99 -11.03 7.10
C ASP A 116 20.35 -10.66 6.49
N ALA A 117 21.23 -11.64 6.34
CA ALA A 117 22.52 -11.46 5.69
C ALA A 117 22.32 -11.45 4.17
N LEU A 118 22.80 -10.37 3.53
CA LEU A 118 22.74 -10.21 2.07
C LEU A 118 24.14 -10.05 1.49
N LEU A 119 24.35 -10.65 0.32
CA LEU A 119 25.51 -10.43 -0.51
C LEU A 119 25.46 -9.03 -1.15
N PRO A 120 26.62 -8.41 -1.47
CA PRO A 120 26.64 -7.12 -2.16
C PRO A 120 25.84 -7.11 -3.47
N SER A 121 25.84 -8.22 -4.22
CA SER A 121 25.06 -8.35 -5.46
C SER A 121 23.55 -8.32 -5.22
N GLU A 122 23.07 -8.91 -4.11
CA GLU A 122 21.65 -8.90 -3.75
C GLU A 122 21.22 -7.48 -3.35
N CYS A 123 22.05 -6.79 -2.55
CA CYS A 123 21.83 -5.38 -2.22
C CYS A 123 21.74 -4.51 -3.48
N SER A 124 22.65 -4.69 -4.44
CA SER A 124 22.61 -3.95 -5.71
C SER A 124 21.35 -4.25 -6.53
N LEU A 125 20.93 -5.51 -6.59
CA LEU A 125 19.72 -5.91 -7.30
C LEU A 125 18.48 -5.25 -6.69
N ILE A 126 18.35 -5.27 -5.36
CA ILE A 126 17.22 -4.63 -4.65
C ILE A 126 17.12 -3.14 -5.00
N VAL A 127 18.25 -2.42 -5.04
CA VAL A 127 18.27 -0.99 -5.38
C VAL A 127 17.87 -0.75 -6.84
N GLU A 128 18.34 -1.58 -7.77
CA GLU A 128 17.97 -1.45 -9.18
C GLU A 128 16.49 -1.80 -9.42
N GLU A 129 15.96 -2.84 -8.78
CA GLU A 129 14.54 -3.18 -8.85
C GLU A 129 13.66 -2.09 -8.24
N LEU A 130 14.06 -1.54 -7.09
CA LEU A 130 13.35 -0.44 -6.43
C LEU A 130 13.22 0.78 -7.35
N LYS A 131 14.27 1.10 -8.10
CA LYS A 131 14.30 2.21 -9.07
C LYS A 131 13.30 2.04 -10.22
N GLN A 132 12.93 0.80 -10.58
CA GLN A 132 11.93 0.52 -11.62
C GLN A 132 10.48 0.61 -11.12
N THR A 133 10.26 0.78 -9.82
CA THR A 133 8.92 0.91 -9.24
C THR A 133 8.37 2.33 -9.34
N SER A 134 7.04 2.47 -9.38
CA SER A 134 6.37 3.78 -9.47
C SER A 134 6.42 4.60 -8.18
N LEU A 135 6.60 3.95 -7.01
CA LEU A 135 6.62 4.58 -5.69
C LEU A 135 7.87 4.14 -4.91
N CYS A 136 9.04 4.39 -5.47
CA CYS A 136 10.32 3.89 -4.96
C CYS A 136 10.78 4.48 -3.62
N PHE A 137 10.14 5.54 -3.13
CA PHE A 137 10.47 6.24 -1.87
C PHE A 137 9.57 5.88 -0.69
N GLN A 138 8.53 5.06 -0.92
CA GLN A 138 7.54 4.73 0.10
C GLN A 138 7.13 3.27 0.03
N CYS A 139 7.16 2.57 1.17
CA CYS A 139 6.69 1.19 1.22
C CYS A 139 5.16 1.12 1.19
N ALA A 140 4.61 -0.09 1.01
CA ALA A 140 3.16 -0.34 1.00
C ALA A 140 2.39 0.16 2.25
N HIS A 141 3.10 0.42 3.36
CA HIS A 141 2.53 0.93 4.62
C HIS A 141 2.91 2.39 4.91
N GLY A 142 3.53 3.09 3.96
CA GLY A 142 3.84 4.51 4.09
C GLY A 142 5.21 4.84 4.67
N ARG A 143 6.03 3.86 5.06
CA ARG A 143 7.38 4.11 5.59
C ARG A 143 8.35 4.54 4.48
N PRO A 144 9.28 5.47 4.74
CA PRO A 144 10.31 5.80 3.77
C PRO A 144 11.21 4.60 3.50
N THR A 145 11.49 4.31 2.24
CA THR A 145 12.37 3.21 1.81
C THR A 145 13.83 3.65 1.71
N THR A 146 14.07 4.90 1.33
CA THR A 146 15.41 5.50 1.23
C THR A 146 15.39 6.89 1.88
N VAL A 147 16.52 7.26 2.47
CA VAL A 147 16.71 8.56 3.13
C VAL A 147 18.05 9.14 2.69
N PRO A 148 18.10 10.42 2.25
CA PRO A 148 19.36 11.06 1.94
C PRO A 148 20.20 11.22 3.21
N LEU A 149 21.42 10.68 3.21
CA LEU A 149 22.31 10.77 4.37
C LEU A 149 23.16 12.04 4.37
N VAL A 150 23.63 12.45 3.20
CA VAL A 150 24.58 13.56 3.06
C VAL A 150 24.44 14.23 1.71
N ASN A 151 24.58 15.55 1.69
CA ASN A 151 24.82 16.32 0.47
C ASN A 151 26.34 16.38 0.26
N LEU A 152 26.83 15.76 -0.81
CA LEU A 152 28.26 15.67 -1.08
C LEU A 152 28.89 17.03 -1.39
N ASP A 153 28.18 17.93 -2.07
CA ASP A 153 28.68 19.27 -2.39
C ASP A 153 28.85 20.13 -1.13
N ALA A 154 27.84 20.11 -0.25
CA ALA A 154 27.92 20.78 1.04
C ALA A 154 29.06 20.21 1.90
N LEU A 155 29.26 18.88 1.87
CA LEU A 155 30.37 18.23 2.58
C LEU A 155 31.72 18.65 2.00
N HIS A 156 31.87 18.71 0.67
CA HIS A 156 33.08 19.19 0.01
C HIS A 156 33.42 20.62 0.43
N GLU A 157 32.44 21.54 0.45
CA GLU A 157 32.64 22.91 0.92
C GLU A 157 33.10 22.98 2.37
N GLN A 158 32.48 22.19 3.26
CA GLN A 158 32.85 22.17 4.67
C GLN A 158 34.27 21.64 4.87
N ILE A 159 34.67 20.58 4.16
CA ILE A 159 36.04 20.05 4.21
C ILE A 159 37.04 21.10 3.70
N ALA A 160 36.73 21.84 2.63
CA ALA A 160 37.59 22.90 2.12
C ALA A 160 37.74 24.07 3.11
N LYS A 161 36.65 24.48 3.76
CA LYS A 161 36.65 25.52 4.81
C LYS A 161 37.50 25.11 6.03
N LEU A 162 37.35 23.86 6.49
CA LEU A 162 38.13 23.30 7.60
C LEU A 162 39.61 23.13 7.25
N GLY A 163 39.94 22.76 6.00
CA GLY A 163 41.32 22.70 5.53
C GLY A 163 42.01 24.07 5.42
N SER A 164 41.24 25.16 5.33
CA SER A 164 41.75 26.54 5.28
C SER A 164 41.90 27.19 6.66
N CYS A 165 41.22 26.67 7.69
CA CYS A 165 41.41 27.08 9.09
C CYS A 165 42.42 26.16 9.78
N GLY A 166 43.61 26.67 10.08
CA GLY A 166 44.64 25.91 10.80
C GLY A 166 44.15 25.37 12.16
N ARG A 167 44.50 24.11 12.42
CA ARG A 167 44.45 23.33 13.68
C ARG A 167 43.85 24.07 14.89
N GLY A 168 42.52 24.15 14.95
CA GLY A 168 41.78 24.67 16.10
C GLY A 168 41.63 23.62 17.21
N SER A 169 42.20 23.92 18.38
CA SER A 169 41.96 23.39 19.74
C SER A 169 41.18 22.07 19.88
N SER A 170 41.87 21.03 20.38
CA SER A 170 41.26 19.78 20.88
C SER A 170 40.47 20.07 22.16
N GLU A 171 39.15 20.27 22.05
CA GLU A 171 38.28 20.27 23.23
C GLU A 171 37.92 18.83 23.62
N ALA A 172 38.44 18.41 24.77
CA ALA A 172 38.16 17.12 25.39
C ALA A 172 36.79 17.17 26.08
N TRP A 173 35.82 16.45 25.53
CA TRP A 173 34.54 16.19 26.21
C TRP A 173 34.65 14.89 27.01
N HIS A 174 34.70 15.02 28.34
CA HIS A 174 34.58 13.90 29.29
C HIS A 174 35.49 12.69 29.00
N GLU A 175 36.81 12.90 28.95
CA GLU A 175 37.85 11.85 28.84
C GLU A 175 37.81 10.97 27.56
N LEU A 176 36.83 11.17 26.68
CA LEU A 176 36.80 10.56 25.35
C LEU A 176 37.51 11.48 24.37
N HIS A 177 38.71 11.09 23.96
CA HIS A 177 39.38 11.74 22.85
C HIS A 177 38.59 11.50 21.56
N ARG A 178 38.03 12.56 20.99
CA ARG A 178 37.52 12.51 19.61
C ARG A 178 38.71 12.15 18.73
N HIS A 179 38.66 10.98 18.08
CA HIS A 179 39.65 10.62 17.07
C HIS A 179 39.74 11.76 16.06
N GLU A 180 40.94 12.30 15.82
CA GLU A 180 41.13 13.41 14.89
C GLU A 180 40.51 13.02 13.55
N ILE A 181 39.60 13.87 13.05
CA ILE A 181 38.97 13.64 11.76
C ILE A 181 40.08 13.72 10.71
N SER A 182 40.46 12.58 10.13
CA SER A 182 41.40 12.55 9.02
C SER A 182 40.71 13.10 7.77
N LEU A 183 40.94 14.39 7.52
CA LEU A 183 40.45 15.08 6.32
C LEU A 183 41.01 14.42 5.05
N GLU A 184 42.20 13.82 5.10
CA GLU A 184 42.79 13.06 3.99
C GLU A 184 41.99 11.80 3.66
N HIS A 185 41.59 11.01 4.68
CA HIS A 185 40.76 9.82 4.48
C HIS A 185 39.35 10.18 3.99
N ALA A 186 38.75 11.25 4.53
CA ALA A 186 37.46 11.75 4.06
C ALA A 186 37.53 12.20 2.59
N ALA A 187 38.53 13.02 2.23
CA ALA A 187 38.72 13.50 0.86
C ALA A 187 39.05 12.36 -0.12
N LYS A 188 39.82 11.35 0.30
CA LYS A 188 40.11 10.17 -0.53
C LYS A 188 38.84 9.36 -0.85
N ARG A 189 37.97 9.13 0.14
CA ARG A 189 36.71 8.41 -0.03
C ARG A 189 35.70 9.18 -0.89
N LEU A 190 35.69 10.50 -0.78
CA LEU A 190 34.84 11.35 -1.61
C LEU A 190 35.28 11.34 -3.08
N ARG A 191 36.58 11.41 -3.36
CA ARG A 191 37.11 11.31 -4.73
C ARG A 191 36.77 9.98 -5.41
N SER A 192 36.70 8.88 -4.65
CA SER A 192 36.28 7.57 -5.18
C SER A 192 34.77 7.41 -5.36
N ALA A 193 33.94 8.31 -4.82
CA ALA A 193 32.48 8.24 -4.94
C ALA A 193 31.94 8.97 -6.18
N VAL A 194 32.78 9.73 -6.89
CA VAL A 194 32.43 10.55 -8.06
C VAL A 194 32.86 9.89 -9.39
N SER A 195 33.62 8.78 -9.33
CA SER A 195 34.00 7.94 -10.50
C SER A 195 33.07 6.76 -10.66
#